data_AF-A0A947WD82-F1
#
_entry.id   AF-A0A947WD82-F1
#
_cell.length_a   1.000
_cell.length_b   1.000
_cell.length_c   1.000
_cell.angle_alpha   90.00
_cell.angle_beta   90.00
_cell.angle_gamma   90.00
#
_symmetry.space_group_name_H-M   'P 1'
#
loop_
_entity.id
_entity.type
_entity.pdbx_description
1 polymer ?
#
loop_
_entity_poly.entity_id
_entity_poly.type
_entity_poly.pdbx_seq_one_letter_code
_entity_poly.pdbx_strand_id
1 'polypeptide(L)'
;MKLRELVSTFNQGDIAIIKSLLESEGIDYLAHGDNFNQIRPFIQPVRFMVAEDMLERAQTLIEGISLKRTPISLNEPPEADQPTV
;
A
#
# COMPACT_ATOMS: atom_id res chain seq x y z
N MET A 1 -21.78 -1.79 -11.77
CA MET A 1 -20.65 -2.41 -11.03
C MET A 1 -20.85 -2.17 -9.55
N LYS A 2 -20.79 -3.22 -8.74
CA LYS A 2 -20.92 -3.14 -7.28
C LYS A 2 -19.51 -3.17 -6.68
N LEU A 3 -19.18 -2.15 -5.88
CA LEU A 3 -17.89 -2.05 -5.21
C LEU A 3 -17.97 -2.71 -3.84
N ARG A 4 -16.92 -3.44 -3.47
CA ARG A 4 -16.76 -4.11 -2.18
C ARG A 4 -15.47 -3.64 -1.52
N GLU A 5 -15.51 -3.47 -0.21
CA GLU A 5 -14.32 -3.13 0.56
C GLU A 5 -13.35 -4.31 0.54
N LEU A 6 -12.09 -4.01 0.22
CA LEU A 6 -10.99 -4.96 0.17
C LEU A 6 -10.17 -4.88 1.46
N VAL A 7 -9.69 -3.68 1.80
CA VAL A 7 -8.89 -3.41 3.00
C VAL A 7 -9.03 -1.95 3.39
N SER A 8 -8.85 -1.64 4.68
CA SER A 8 -8.75 -0.28 5.17
C SER A 8 -7.54 -0.07 6.08
N THR A 9 -6.87 1.07 5.95
CA THR A 9 -5.67 1.40 6.74
C THR A 9 -5.48 2.91 6.86
N PHE A 10 -4.80 3.34 7.93
CA PHE A 10 -4.33 4.72 8.11
C PHE A 10 -2.86 4.89 7.71
N ASN A 11 -2.12 3.79 7.59
CA ASN A 11 -0.68 3.81 7.40
C ASN A 11 -0.36 4.19 5.95
N GLN A 12 0.37 5.28 5.76
CA GLN A 12 0.72 5.79 4.42
C GLN A 12 1.63 4.84 3.64
N GLY A 13 2.51 4.09 4.32
CA GLY A 13 3.34 3.06 3.70
C GLY A 13 2.49 1.90 3.18
N ASP A 14 1.56 1.39 3.99
CA ASP A 14 0.63 0.35 3.56
C ASP A 14 -0.20 0.83 2.37
N ILE A 15 -0.69 2.07 2.40
CA ILE A 15 -1.45 2.67 1.29
C ILE A 15 -0.63 2.66 -0.01
N ALA A 16 0.62 3.09 0.05
CA ALA A 16 1.50 3.11 -1.13
C ALA A 16 1.77 1.70 -1.68
N ILE A 17 2.04 0.73 -0.81
CA ILE A 17 2.28 -0.67 -1.19
C ILE A 17 1.02 -1.28 -1.82
N ILE A 18 -0.14 -1.09 -1.21
CA ILE A 18 -1.42 -1.62 -1.72
C ILE A 18 -1.71 -1.03 -3.11
N LYS A 19 -1.57 0.28 -3.30
CA LYS A 19 -1.76 0.93 -4.62
C LYS A 19 -0.84 0.32 -5.67
N SER A 20 0.46 0.27 -5.37
CA SER A 20 1.45 -0.27 -6.30
C SER A 20 1.16 -1.72 -6.69
N LEU A 21 0.71 -2.54 -5.74
CA LEU A 21 0.35 -3.93 -6.02
C LEU A 21 -0.86 -4.04 -6.94
N LEU A 22 -1.94 -3.33 -6.61
CA LEU A 22 -3.17 -3.36 -7.40
C LEU A 22 -2.92 -2.84 -8.83
N GLU A 23 -2.11 -1.78 -8.97
CA GLU A 23 -1.68 -1.25 -10.27
C GLU A 23 -0.84 -2.25 -11.06
N SER A 24 0.13 -2.93 -10.41
CA SER A 24 0.97 -3.94 -11.06
C SER A 24 0.18 -5.13 -11.59
N GLU A 25 -0.91 -5.50 -10.91
CA GLU A 25 -1.76 -6.64 -11.27
C GLU A 25 -2.92 -6.27 -12.21
N GLY A 26 -3.05 -4.98 -12.56
CA GLY A 26 -4.11 -4.44 -13.40
C GLY A 26 -5.49 -4.53 -12.75
N ILE A 27 -5.57 -4.36 -11.43
CA ILE A 27 -6.82 -4.40 -10.67
C ILE A 27 -7.31 -2.97 -10.48
N ASP A 28 -8.47 -2.66 -11.04
CA ASP A 28 -9.12 -1.37 -10.85
C ASP A 28 -9.61 -1.20 -9.40
N TYR A 29 -9.27 -0.07 -8.78
CA TYR A 29 -9.61 0.20 -7.39
C TYR A 29 -10.02 1.66 -7.15
N LEU A 30 -10.77 1.86 -6.07
CA LEU A 30 -11.10 3.16 -5.51
C LEU A 30 -10.48 3.27 -4.11
N ALA A 31 -9.57 4.24 -3.93
CA ALA A 31 -8.99 4.56 -2.63
C ALA A 31 -9.78 5.70 -1.95
N HIS A 32 -10.87 5.35 -1.29
CA HIS A 32 -11.75 6.34 -0.64
C HIS A 32 -11.07 6.90 0.62
N GLY A 33 -10.94 8.23 0.69
CA GLY A 33 -10.35 8.94 1.82
C GLY A 33 -8.84 9.18 1.73
N ASP A 34 -8.18 8.77 0.65
CA ASP A 34 -6.73 8.90 0.47
C ASP A 34 -6.24 10.35 0.51
N ASN A 35 -6.82 11.22 -0.32
CA ASN A 35 -6.49 12.64 -0.33
C ASN A 35 -6.71 13.31 1.03
N PHE A 36 -7.74 12.87 1.77
CA PHE A 36 -8.01 13.40 3.11
C PHE A 36 -6.95 12.93 4.12
N ASN A 37 -6.55 11.66 4.07
CA ASN A 37 -5.51 11.11 4.94
C ASN A 37 -4.12 11.75 4.70
N GLN A 38 -3.87 12.29 3.50
CA GLN A 38 -2.66 13.08 3.21
C GLN A 38 -2.67 14.46 3.90
N ILE A 39 -3.85 15.07 4.11
CA ILE A 39 -4.00 16.42 4.69
C ILE A 39 -4.25 16.36 6.21
N ARG A 40 -4.98 15.35 6.68
CA ARG A 40 -5.35 15.10 8.07
C ARG A 40 -5.23 13.60 8.40
N PRO A 41 -4.03 13.12 8.72
CA PRO A 41 -3.81 11.73 9.09
C PRO A 41 -4.66 11.31 10.30
N PHE A 42 -4.98 10.01 10.39
CA PHE A 42 -5.64 9.35 11.53
C PHE A 42 -7.11 9.73 11.81
N ILE A 43 -7.73 10.60 11.01
CA ILE A 43 -9.14 10.97 11.18
C ILE A 43 -10.07 9.95 10.53
N GLN A 44 -9.78 9.52 9.29
CA GLN A 44 -10.47 8.43 8.62
C GLN A 44 -9.47 7.53 7.90
N PRO A 45 -9.68 6.21 7.94
CA PRO A 45 -8.82 5.30 7.21
C PRO A 45 -9.10 5.43 5.72
N VAL A 46 -8.07 5.18 4.91
CA VAL A 46 -8.25 4.98 3.48
C VAL A 46 -8.87 3.60 3.29
N ARG A 47 -9.99 3.55 2.60
CA ARG A 47 -10.68 2.29 2.25
C ARG A 47 -10.43 2.00 0.79
N PHE A 48 -9.78 0.87 0.52
CA PHE A 48 -9.65 0.35 -0.82
C PHE A 48 -10.89 -0.44 -1.17
N MET A 49 -11.53 -0.06 -2.26
CA MET A 49 -12.71 -0.73 -2.79
C MET A 49 -12.40 -1.23 -4.20
N VAL A 50 -12.82 -2.44 -4.51
CA VAL A 50 -12.67 -3.05 -5.85
C VAL A 50 -14.02 -3.55 -6.33
N ALA A 51 -14.13 -3.85 -7.62
CA ALA A 51 -15.33 -4.47 -8.16
C ALA A 51 -15.54 -5.88 -7.54
N GLU A 52 -16.79 -6.25 -7.29
CA GLU A 52 -17.15 -7.50 -6.59
C GLU A 52 -16.59 -8.76 -7.28
N ASP A 53 -16.46 -8.75 -8.60
CA ASP A 53 -15.86 -9.80 -9.43
C ASP A 53 -14.33 -9.90 -9.30
N MET A 54 -13.65 -8.83 -8.89
CA MET A 54 -12.21 -8.80 -8.65
C MET A 54 -11.83 -8.99 -7.17
N LEU A 55 -12.81 -9.00 -6.28
CA LEU A 55 -12.60 -8.99 -4.84
C LEU A 55 -11.76 -10.18 -4.36
N GLU A 56 -12.10 -11.39 -4.80
CA GLU A 56 -11.42 -12.61 -4.37
C GLU A 56 -9.94 -12.61 -4.81
N ARG A 57 -9.67 -12.27 -6.07
CA ARG A 57 -8.30 -12.14 -6.59
C ARG A 57 -7.51 -11.09 -5.82
N ALA A 58 -8.11 -9.92 -5.57
CA ALA A 58 -7.46 -8.84 -4.85
C ALA A 58 -7.18 -9.19 -3.38
N GLN A 59 -8.06 -9.95 -2.73
CA GLN A 59 -7.84 -10.45 -1.37
C GLN A 59 -6.64 -11.38 -1.30
N THR A 60 -6.57 -12.37 -2.20
CA THR A 60 -5.43 -13.31 -2.25
C THR A 60 -4.10 -12.58 -2.45
N LEU A 61 -4.07 -11.54 -3.29
CA LEU A 61 -2.86 -10.74 -3.50
C LEU A 61 -2.41 -10.00 -2.24
N ILE A 62 -3.35 -9.38 -1.52
CA ILE A 62 -3.04 -8.63 -0.30
C ILE A 62 -2.63 -9.55 0.84
N GLU A 63 -3.27 -10.72 0.98
CA GLU A 63 -2.90 -11.71 2.01
C GLU A 63 -1.47 -12.23 1.86
N GLY A 64 -0.96 -12.31 0.61
CA GLY A 64 0.42 -12.68 0.32
C GLY A 64 1.44 -11.64 0.78
N ILE A 65 1.02 -10.38 0.91
CA ILE A 65 1.80 -9.32 1.52
C ILE A 65 1.45 -9.33 3.00
N SER A 66 2.21 -10.09 3.80
CA SER A 66 2.27 -9.84 5.23
C SER A 66 2.70 -8.38 5.43
N LEU A 67 1.72 -7.46 5.54
CA LEU A 67 1.87 -6.05 5.92
C LEU A 67 2.33 -6.01 7.39
N LYS A 68 3.48 -6.63 7.65
CA LYS A 68 4.20 -6.55 8.90
C LYS A 68 4.82 -5.17 8.91
N ARG A 69 4.59 -4.48 10.02
CA ARG A 69 5.14 -3.19 10.41
C ARG A 69 6.67 -3.26 10.40
N THR A 70 7.28 -3.25 9.23
CA THR A 70 8.74 -3.22 9.10
C THR A 70 9.10 -1.75 8.97
N PRO A 71 9.76 -1.14 9.98
CA PRO A 71 10.42 0.14 9.77
C PRO A 71 11.56 -0.13 8.78
N ILE A 72 11.37 0.24 7.53
CA ILE A 72 12.43 0.15 6.53
C ILE A 72 13.43 1.24 6.90
N SER A 73 14.46 0.87 7.67
CA SER A 73 15.67 1.68 7.82
C SER A 73 16.48 1.45 6.55
N LEU A 74 16.35 2.37 5.58
CA LEU A 74 17.32 2.50 4.49
C LEU A 74 18.61 3.07 5.08
N ASN A 75 19.41 2.23 5.75
CA ASN A 75 20.79 2.58 5.97
C ASN A 75 21.50 2.52 4.61
N GLU A 76 22.10 3.65 4.24
CA GLU A 76 22.93 3.85 3.05
C GLU A 76 23.94 2.70 2.88
N PRO A 77 24.27 2.34 1.62
CA PRO A 77 25.31 1.35 1.37
C PRO A 77 26.64 1.81 2.00
N PRO A 78 27.46 0.91 2.55
CA PRO A 78 28.79 1.28 3.00
C PRO A 78 29.57 1.80 1.79
N GLU A 79 30.01 3.06 1.89
CA GLU A 79 30.91 3.68 0.93
C GLU A 79 32.16 2.79 0.80
N ALA A 80 32.35 2.24 -0.40
CA ALA A 80 33.48 1.38 -0.69
C ALA A 80 34.76 2.23 -0.72
N ASP A 81 35.63 1.95 0.25
CA ASP A 81 37.09 2.05 0.23
C ASP A 81 37.70 3.04 -0.78
N GLN A 82 38.01 4.25 -0.31
CA GLN A 82 38.90 5.17 -1.03
C GLN A 82 40.35 4.94 -0.53
N PRO A 83 41.31 4.52 -1.38
CA PRO A 83 42.70 4.38 -0.97
C PRO A 83 43.37 5.74 -1.04
N THR A 84 44.00 6.23 0.03
CA THR A 84 44.92 7.38 -0.08
C THR A 84 46.01 7.35 1.00
N VAL A 85 47.20 6.93 0.53
CA VAL A 85 48.59 7.31 0.85
C VAL A 85 49.11 7.14 2.29
#